data_AF-K0WUE9-F1
#
_entry.id   AF-K0WUE9-F1
#
_cell.length_a   1.000
_cell.length_b   1.000
_cell.length_c   1.000
_cell.angle_alpha   90.00
_cell.angle_beta   90.00
_cell.angle_gamma   90.00
#
_symmetry.space_group_name_H-M   'P 1'
#
loop_
_entity.id
_entity.type
_entity.pdbx_description
1 polymer ?
#
loop_
_entity_poly.entity_id
_entity_poly.type
_entity_poly.pdbx_seq_one_letter_code
_entity_poly.pdbx_strand_id
1 'polypeptide(L)' 'MIQVKTSAKCAGCVAKIAEQLHTFLTPEQWSIDLSSPDKLLTVKADVPAEKVVEAVRAAGFKAELL' A
#
# COMPACT_ATOMS: atom_id res chain seq x y z
N MET A 1 -0.42 -11.07 -8.03
CA MET A 1 -0.10 -10.48 -6.71
C MET A 1 0.77 -9.26 -6.95
N ILE A 2 0.56 -8.18 -6.19
CA ILE A 2 1.27 -6.90 -6.40
C ILE A 2 2.07 -6.59 -5.14
N GLN A 3 3.31 -6.14 -5.32
CA GLN A 3 4.22 -5.75 -4.25
C GLN A 3 4.70 -4.32 -4.49
N VAL A 4 4.53 -3.46 -3.50
CA VAL A 4 4.90 -2.04 -3.59
C VAL A 4 5.75 -1.69 -2.39
N LYS A 5 6.96 -1.20 -2.66
CA LYS A 5 7.81 -0.56 -1.65
C LYS A 5 7.19 0.77 -1.27
N THR A 6 7.07 1.05 0.03
CA THR A 6 6.46 2.30 0.52
C THR A 6 7.39 3.07 1.47
N SER A 7 7.08 4.34 1.74
CA SER A 7 7.78 5.13 2.78
C SER A 7 7.05 5.20 4.12
N ALA A 8 6.08 4.31 4.38
CA ALA A 8 5.33 4.29 5.64
C ALA A 8 6.22 3.90 6.83
N LYS A 9 6.08 4.58 7.98
CA LYS A 9 6.97 4.37 9.16
C LYS A 9 6.25 4.08 10.47
N CYS A 10 4.94 4.25 10.55
CA CYS A 10 4.17 3.99 11.76
C CYS A 10 2.75 3.54 11.42
N ALA A 11 2.02 3.05 12.43
CA ALA A 11 0.63 2.63 12.28
C ALA A 11 -0.28 3.74 11.72
N GLY A 12 -0.04 5.00 12.10
CA GLY A 12 -0.76 6.15 11.54
C GLY A 12 -0.52 6.35 10.03
N CYS A 13 0.69 6.06 9.54
CA CYS A 13 0.96 6.07 8.09
C CYS A 13 0.17 4.97 7.38
N VAL A 14 0.11 3.78 7.97
CA VAL A 14 -0.66 2.65 7.43
C VAL A 14 -2.14 3.00 7.38
N ALA A 15 -2.70 3.62 8.43
CA ALA A 15 -4.09 4.05 8.45
C ALA A 15 -4.40 5.03 7.30
N LYS A 16 -3.52 6.00 7.04
CA LYS A 16 -3.71 6.95 5.93
C LYS A 16 -3.64 6.30 4.55
N ILE A 17 -2.78 5.30 4.36
CA ILE A 17 -2.75 4.50 3.14
C ILE A 17 -4.03 3.64 3.03
N ALA A 18 -4.48 3.07 4.14
CA ALA A 18 -5.70 2.27 4.22
C ALA A 18 -6.92 3.05 3.72
N GLU A 19 -7.07 4.31 4.12
CA GLU A 19 -8.17 5.18 3.65
C GLU A 19 -8.22 5.28 2.12
N GLN A 20 -7.07 5.33 1.44
CA GLN A 20 -7.02 5.34 -0.03
C GLN A 20 -7.33 3.95 -0.61
N LEU A 21 -6.75 2.89 -0.05
CA LEU A 21 -6.94 1.53 -0.54
C LEU A 21 -8.38 1.02 -0.35
N HIS A 22 -9.06 1.42 0.74
CA HIS A 22 -10.44 1.02 1.03
C HIS A 22 -11.47 1.50 0.01
N THR A 23 -11.09 2.42 -0.89
CA THR A 23 -11.96 2.85 -1.99
C THR A 23 -12.13 1.78 -3.08
N PHE A 24 -11.22 0.78 -3.14
CA PHE A 24 -11.29 -0.30 -4.15
C PHE A 24 -10.75 -1.66 -3.70
N LEU A 25 -10.26 -1.79 -2.46
CA LEU A 25 -9.80 -3.03 -1.84
C LEU A 25 -10.48 -3.23 -0.48
N THR A 26 -10.70 -4.49 -0.12
CA THR A 26 -11.09 -4.86 1.24
C THR A 26 -9.85 -5.02 2.14
N PRO A 27 -9.98 -4.91 3.46
CA PRO A 27 -8.85 -5.06 4.40
C PRO A 27 -8.13 -6.42 4.30
N GLU A 28 -8.81 -7.46 3.82
CA GLU A 28 -8.23 -8.80 3.66
C GLU A 28 -7.38 -8.93 2.38
N GLN A 29 -7.55 -8.01 1.43
CA GLN A 29 -6.85 -8.02 0.15
C GLN A 29 -5.48 -7.37 0.20
N TRP A 30 -5.07 -6.77 1.31
CA TRP A 30 -3.77 -6.11 1.39
C TRP A 30 -3.17 -6.13 2.80
N SER A 31 -1.86 -5.95 2.88
CA SER A 31 -1.15 -5.77 4.14
C SER A 31 0.12 -4.95 3.94
N ILE A 32 0.54 -4.21 4.97
CA ILE A 32 1.83 -3.51 4.98
C ILE A 32 2.71 -4.12 6.08
N ASP A 33 3.86 -4.66 5.68
CA ASP A 33 4.90 -5.06 6.63
C ASP A 33 5.83 -3.88 6.93
N LEU A 34 5.66 -3.29 8.11
CA LEU A 34 6.53 -2.23 8.60
C LEU A 34 7.87 -2.75 9.15
N SER A 35 8.05 -4.06 9.29
CA SER A 35 9.30 -4.65 9.80
C SER A 35 10.37 -4.71 8.71
N SER A 36 9.97 -4.96 7.46
CA SER A 36 10.84 -4.94 6.29
C SER A 36 11.51 -3.57 6.08
N PRO A 37 12.79 -3.53 5.65
CA PRO A 37 13.46 -2.27 5.29
C PRO A 37 12.71 -1.49 4.20
N ASP A 38 12.01 -2.20 3.32
CA ASP A 38 11.26 -1.62 2.20
C ASP A 38 9.80 -1.27 2.53
N LYS A 39 9.35 -1.53 3.76
CA LYS A 39 8.00 -1.19 4.23
C LYS A 39 6.94 -1.63 3.23
N LEU A 40 6.88 -2.95 3.07
CA LEU A 40 6.31 -3.61 1.90
C LEU A 40 4.78 -3.67 1.97
N LEU A 41 4.11 -3.04 1.01
CA LEU A 41 2.69 -3.24 0.74
C LEU A 41 2.51 -4.44 -0.19
N THR A 42 1.73 -5.42 0.24
CA THR A 42 1.33 -6.57 -0.58
C THR A 42 -0.17 -6.50 -0.87
N VAL A 43 -0.56 -6.68 -2.13
CA VAL A 43 -1.96 -6.72 -2.57
C VAL A 43 -2.27 -8.06 -3.25
N LYS A 44 -3.35 -8.70 -2.78
CA LYS A 44 -3.92 -9.97 -3.22
C LYS A 44 -5.30 -9.74 -3.85
N ALA A 45 -5.34 -8.89 -4.86
CA ALA A 45 -6.54 -8.59 -5.64
C ALA A 45 -6.19 -8.45 -7.12
N ASP A 46 -7.18 -8.65 -7.98
CA ASP A 46 -7.06 -8.41 -9.42
C ASP A 46 -7.37 -6.94 -9.71
N VAL A 47 -6.36 -6.09 -9.54
CA VAL A 47 -6.43 -4.65 -9.80
C VAL A 47 -5.18 -4.20 -10.55
N PRO A 48 -5.21 -3.08 -11.30
CA PRO A 48 -4.01 -2.54 -11.91
C PRO A 48 -2.98 -2.16 -10.85
N ALA A 49 -1.72 -2.58 -11.03
CA ALA A 49 -0.63 -2.26 -10.11
C ALA A 49 -0.40 -0.74 -9.96
N GLU A 50 -0.55 0.00 -11.06
CA GLU A 50 -0.45 1.47 -11.05
C GLU A 50 -1.49 2.10 -10.13
N LYS A 51 -2.72 1.58 -10.10
CA LYS A 51 -3.78 2.07 -9.20
C LYS A 51 -3.38 1.95 -7.72
N VAL A 52 -2.68 0.88 -7.35
CA VAL A 52 -2.16 0.68 -5.99
C VAL A 52 -1.05 1.71 -5.69
N VAL A 53 -0.13 1.91 -6.63
CA VAL A 53 0.95 2.90 -6.50
C VAL A 53 0.40 4.31 -6.36
N GLU A 54 -0.59 4.68 -7.16
CA GLU A 54 -1.25 5.98 -7.10
C GLU A 54 -1.99 6.20 -5.78
N ALA A 55 -2.68 5.18 -5.24
CA ALA A 55 -3.33 5.27 -3.94
C ALA A 55 -2.32 5.56 -2.80
N VAL A 56 -1.16 4.91 -2.81
CA VAL A 56 -0.09 5.16 -1.83
C VAL A 56 0.49 6.58 -1.98
N ARG A 57 0.65 7.07 -3.22
CA ARG A 57 1.10 8.43 -3.51
C ARG A 57 0.07 9.49 -3.09
N ALA A 58 -1.22 9.23 -3.33
CA ALA A 58 -2.32 10.10 -2.91
C ALA A 58 -2.41 10.22 -1.38
N ALA A 59 -2.06 9.16 -0.65
CA ALA A 59 -1.90 9.20 0.82
C ALA A 59 -0.70 10.06 1.29
N GLY A 60 0.20 10.45 0.38
CA GLY A 60 1.37 11.29 0.64
C GLY A 60 2.68 10.51 0.87
N PHE A 61 2.78 9.28 0.38
CA PHE A 61 3.95 8.42 0.57
C PHE A 61 4.64 8.09 -0.76
N LYS A 62 5.94 7.78 -0.69
CA LYS A 62 6.66 7.24 -1.86
C LYS A 62 6.17 5.81 -2.10
N ALA A 63 6.06 5.44 -3.37
CA ALA A 63 5.59 4.14 -3.81
C ALA A 63 6.33 3.71 -5.08
N GLU A 64 6.94 2.52 -5.03
CA GLU A 64 7.70 1.90 -6.12
C GLU A 64 7.22 0.46 -6.29
N LEU A 65 6.84 0.08 -7.51
CA LEU A 65 6.44 -1.28 -7.84
C LEU A 65 7.65 -2.20 -7.80
N LEU A 66 7.49 -3.41 -7.24
CA LEU A 66 8.49 -4.48 -7.19
C LEU A 66 8.14 -5.63 -8.14
#